data_AF-A0AA49GRL8-F1
#
_entry.id   AF-A0AA49GRL8-F1
#
_cell.length_a   1.000
_cell.length_b   1.000
_cell.length_c   1.000
_cell.angle_alpha   90.00
_cell.angle_beta   90.00
_cell.angle_gamma   90.00
#
_symmetry.space_group_name_H-M   'P 1'
#
loop_
_entity.id
_entity.type
_entity.pdbx_description
1 polymer ?
#
loop_
_entity_poly.entity_id
_entity_poly.type
_entity_poly.pdbx_seq_one_letter_code
_entity_poly.pdbx_strand_id
1 'polypeptide(L)' 'MMIYTDGTFLLADSVRELRQFAKRIGLPEQNLNQTSYFPHYAITSAYWEEAIEEGACEVTTQELYRIAQNIYND' A
#
# COMPACT_ATOMS: atom_id res chain seq x y z
N MET A 1 -7.41 -1.02 10.35
CA MET A 1 -6.51 -0.57 9.27
C MET A 1 -5.67 -1.76 8.87
N MET A 2 -5.89 -2.25 7.66
CA MET A 2 -5.11 -3.35 7.11
C MET A 2 -4.34 -2.80 5.91
N ILE A 3 -3.02 -2.98 5.94
CA ILE A 3 -2.12 -2.52 4.88
C ILE A 3 -1.55 -3.76 4.24
N TYR A 4 -1.54 -3.79 2.91
CA TYR A 4 -1.03 -4.89 2.12
C TYR A 4 0.14 -4.44 1.28
N THR A 5 1.12 -5.32 1.10
CA THR A 5 2.25 -5.06 0.22
C THR A 5 2.70 -6.31 -0.52
N ASP A 6 3.18 -6.14 -1.74
CA ASP A 6 3.91 -7.16 -2.50
C ASP A 6 5.42 -6.87 -2.57
N GLY A 7 5.91 -5.96 -1.72
CA GLY A 7 7.29 -5.47 -1.73
C GLY A 7 7.54 -4.34 -2.73
N THR A 8 6.60 -4.04 -3.63
CA THR A 8 6.70 -2.92 -4.58
C THR A 8 5.64 -1.87 -4.35
N PHE A 9 4.44 -2.29 -3.94
CA PHE A 9 3.31 -1.40 -3.72
C PHE A 9 2.73 -1.55 -2.31
N LEU A 10 2.18 -0.45 -1.79
CA LEU A 10 1.34 -0.45 -0.59
C LEU A 10 -0.11 -0.13 -0.98
N LEU A 11 -1.03 -0.93 -0.44
CA LEU A 11 -2.46 -0.80 -0.63
C LEU A 11 -3.18 -0.84 0.71
N ALA A 12 -4.33 -0.17 0.79
CA ALA A 12 -5.22 -0.21 1.94
C ALA A 12 -6.68 -0.12 1.49
N ASP A 13 -7.60 -0.35 2.43
CA ASP A 13 -9.06 -0.22 2.23
C ASP A 13 -9.49 1.22 1.92
N SER A 14 -8.69 2.21 2.30
CA SER A 14 -8.95 3.60 1.93
C SER A 14 -7.66 4.40 1.75
N VAL A 15 -7.74 5.41 0.87
CA VAL A 15 -6.66 6.39 0.66
C VAL A 15 -6.24 7.09 1.95
N ARG A 16 -7.19 7.33 2.86
CA ARG A 16 -6.92 7.96 4.15
C ARG A 16 -6.01 7.08 5.02
N GLU A 17 -6.35 5.80 5.15
CA GLU A 17 -5.55 4.84 5.91
C GLU A 17 -4.18 4.64 5.27
N LEU A 18 -4.14 4.53 3.95
CA LEU A 18 -2.89 4.41 3.20
C LEU A 18 -1.96 5.61 3.43
N ARG A 19 -2.49 6.84 3.41
CA ARG A 19 -1.72 8.06 3.72
C ARG A 19 -1.25 8.12 5.17
N GLN A 20 -2.09 7.67 6.12
CA GLN A 20 -1.70 7.62 7.53
C GLN A 20 -0.56 6.65 7.76
N PHE A 21 -0.62 5.47 7.13
CA PHE A 21 0.46 4.50 7.20
C PHE A 21 1.74 5.01 6.54
N ALA A 22 1.65 5.57 5.32
CA ALA A 22 2.79 6.18 4.64
C ALA A 22 3.50 7.24 5.50
N LYS A 23 2.74 8.09 6.21
CA LYS A 23 3.32 9.08 7.14
C LYS A 23 4.06 8.45 8.32
N ARG A 24 3.62 7.29 8.81
CA ARG A 24 4.28 6.58 9.92
C ARG A 24 5.64 6.03 9.52
N ILE A 25 5.74 5.44 8.32
CA ILE A 25 7.00 4.92 7.77
C ILE A 25 7.85 5.99 7.06
N GLY A 26 7.45 7.26 7.12
CA GLY A 26 8.19 8.37 6.49
C GLY A 26 8.15 8.40 4.95
N LEU A 27 7.20 7.70 4.33
CA LEU A 27 7.07 7.61 2.88
C LEU A 27 6.49 8.91 2.27
N PRO A 28 7.20 9.57 1.32
CA PRO A 28 6.77 10.85 0.76
C PRO A 28 5.46 10.79 -0.02
N GLU A 29 4.60 11.81 0.10
CA GLU A 29 3.29 11.86 -0.60
C GLU A 29 3.41 11.79 -2.13
N GLN A 30 4.53 12.20 -2.72
CA GLN A 30 4.78 12.10 -4.16
C GLN A 30 4.82 10.66 -4.68
N ASN A 31 5.03 9.67 -3.81
CA ASN A 31 5.00 8.26 -4.15
C ASN A 31 3.57 7.70 -4.26
N LEU A 32 2.55 8.47 -3.86
CA LEU A 32 1.15 8.11 -3.97
C LEU A 32 0.67 8.27 -5.40
N ASN A 33 0.25 7.18 -6.02
CA ASN A 33 -0.45 7.20 -7.29
C ASN A 33 -1.96 7.08 -7.06
N GLN A 34 -2.70 8.15 -7.37
CA GLN A 34 -4.17 8.19 -7.27
C GLN A 34 -4.88 8.14 -8.62
N THR A 35 -4.14 8.27 -9.73
CA THR A 35 -4.70 8.30 -11.08
C THR A 35 -4.75 6.93 -11.73
N SER A 36 -4.13 5.93 -11.09
CA SER A 36 -4.23 4.52 -11.47
C SER A 36 -5.60 3.93 -11.12
N TYR A 37 -5.88 2.75 -11.67
CA TYR A 37 -7.09 1.98 -11.37
C TYR A 37 -7.33 1.79 -9.86
N PHE A 38 -6.26 1.69 -9.07
CA PHE A 38 -6.32 1.59 -7.61
C PHE A 38 -5.33 2.56 -6.96
N PRO A 39 -5.75 3.35 -5.96
CA PRO A 39 -4.82 4.16 -5.16
C PRO A 39 -3.79 3.29 -4.44
N HIS A 40 -2.51 3.58 -4.66
CA HIS A 40 -1.40 2.84 -4.04
C HIS A 40 -0.17 3.74 -3.88
N TYR A 41 0.74 3.38 -2.97
CA TYR A 41 2.09 3.93 -2.96
C TYR A 41 3.07 2.98 -3.63
N ALA A 42 4.00 3.51 -4.41
CA ALA A 42 5.20 2.76 -4.81
C ALA A 42 6.27 2.86 -3.73
N ILE A 43 6.86 1.73 -3.37
CA ILE A 43 7.91 1.61 -2.35
C ILE A 43 9.18 1.00 -2.92
N THR A 44 10.30 1.26 -2.26
CA THR A 44 11.58 0.59 -2.51
C THR A 44 11.78 -0.50 -1.47
N SER A 45 12.82 -1.33 -1.64
CA SER A 45 13.17 -2.37 -0.67
C SER A 45 13.48 -1.84 0.73
N ALA A 46 13.97 -0.60 0.88
CA ALA A 46 14.11 0.02 2.20
C ALA A 46 12.73 0.15 2.88
N TYR A 47 11.81 0.88 2.24
CA TYR A 47 10.44 1.10 2.73
C TYR A 47 9.62 -0.18 2.90
N TRP A 48 9.99 -1.27 2.22
CA TRP A 48 9.38 -2.57 2.45
C TRP A 48 9.71 -3.10 3.84
N GLU A 49 10.97 -3.07 4.26
CA GLU A 49 11.37 -3.52 5.61
C GLU A 49 10.63 -2.72 6.67
N GLU A 50 10.63 -1.38 6.57
CA GLU A 50 9.90 -0.53 7.52
C GLU A 50 8.38 -0.76 7.48
N ALA A 51 7.80 -1.05 6.31
CA ALA A 51 6.38 -1.37 6.20
C ALA A 51 6.04 -2.69 6.91
N ILE A 52 6.86 -3.73 6.78
CA ILE A 52 6.67 -5.00 7.46
C ILE A 52 6.82 -4.83 8.98
N GLU A 53 7.82 -4.08 9.43
CA GLU A 53 8.03 -3.77 10.87
C GLU A 53 6.85 -3.01 11.48
N GLU A 54 6.24 -2.08 10.74
CA GLU A 54 5.04 -1.34 11.16
C GLU A 54 3.72 -2.12 10.98
N GLY A 55 3.80 -3.38 10.53
CA GLY A 55 2.68 -4.31 10.49
C GLY A 55 1.92 -4.39 9.16
N ALA A 56 2.54 -4.01 8.04
CA ALA A 56 2.01 -4.34 6.73
C ALA A 56 2.00 -5.86 6.49
N CYS A 57 0.96 -6.35 5.86
CA CYS A 57 0.81 -7.74 5.49
C CYS A 57 1.44 -7.98 4.11
N GLU A 58 2.51 -8.78 4.07
CA GLU A 58 3.09 -9.23 2.81
C GLU A 58 2.15 -10.24 2.12
N VAL A 59 1.89 -9.99 0.84
CA VAL A 59 1.07 -10.81 -0.04
C VAL A 59 1.74 -10.90 -1.41
N THR A 60 1.34 -11.86 -2.24
CA THR A 60 1.80 -11.89 -3.63
C THR A 60 1.19 -10.74 -4.43
N THR A 61 1.83 -10.32 -5.53
CA THR A 61 1.26 -9.33 -6.46
C THR A 61 -0.13 -9.73 -6.97
N GLN A 62 -0.36 -11.03 -7.19
CA GLN A 62 -1.68 -11.53 -7.62
C GLN A 62 -2.75 -11.34 -6.53
N GLU A 63 -2.40 -11.61 -5.27
CA GLU A 63 -3.29 -11.36 -4.14
C GLU A 63 -3.53 -9.87 -3.93
N LEU A 64 -2.48 -9.04 -4.03
CA LEU A 64 -2.59 -7.60 -3.91
C LEU A 64 -3.57 -7.02 -4.95
N TYR A 65 -3.47 -7.46 -6.20
CA TYR A 65 -4.39 -7.08 -7.26
C TYR A 65 -5.83 -7.52 -6.96
N ARG A 66 -6.03 -8.76 -6.51
CA ARG A 66 -7.36 -9.27 -6.13
C ARG A 66 -7.97 -8.49 -4.97
N ILE A 67 -7.17 -8.16 -3.96
CA ILE A 67 -7.58 -7.33 -2.83
C ILE A 67 -7.98 -5.94 -3.32
N ALA A 68 -7.17 -5.32 -4.19
CA ALA A 68 -7.48 -4.02 -4.77
C ALA A 68 -8.79 -4.03 -5.56
N GLN A 69 -9.04 -5.08 -6.37
CA GLN A 69 -10.30 -5.23 -7.09
C GLN A 69 -11.50 -5.30 -6.14
N ASN A 70 -11.38 -6.02 -5.03
CA ASN A 70 -12.47 -6.14 -4.06
C ASN A 70 -12.73 -4.84 -3.30
N ILE A 71 -11.69 -4.05 -3.01
CA ILE A 71 -11.82 -2.78 -2.26
C ILE A 71 -12.43 -1.67 -3.13
N TYR A 72 -12.02 -1.59 -4.40
CA TYR A 72 -12.26 -0.40 -5.23
C TYR A 72 -13.28 -0.59 -6.37
N ASN A 73 -13.79 -1.81 -6.61
CA ASN A 73 -14.82 -2.06 -7.63
C ASN A 73 -16.22 -2.36 -7.03
N ASP A 74 -16.44 -2.07 -5.75
CA ASP A 74 -17.76 -2.12 -5.10
C ASP A 74 -18.55 -0.80 -5.30
#